data_AF-A0A7C2JW97-F1
#
_entry.id   AF-A0A7C2JW97-F1
#
_cell.length_a   1.000
_cell.length_b   1.000
_cell.length_c   1.000
_cell.angle_alpha   90.00
_cell.angle_beta   90.00
_cell.angle_gamma   90.00
#
_symmetry.space_group_name_H-M   'P 1'
#
loop_
_entity.id
_entity.type
_entity.pdbx_description
1 polymer ?
#
loop_
_entity_poly.entity_id
_entity_poly.type
_entity_poly.pdbx_seq_one_letter_code
_entity_poly.pdbx_strand_id
1 'polypeptide(L)'
;MLLQLWRDDGGAVISAELVLVLTILVIGVIVGLSEVAVAINTELNDISNAIGALDQSFFYGGFHAFDGKLKSATGGSRFTDAHDDCDKNTSCDLVCGPPIVDTCG
;
A
#
# COMPACT_ATOMS: atom_id res chain seq x y z
N MET A 1 23.66 -59.52 0.61
CA MET A 1 22.86 -58.52 1.36
C MET A 1 23.69 -57.38 1.91
N LEU A 2 24.59 -57.56 2.90
CA LEU A 2 25.43 -56.46 3.42
C LEU A 2 26.35 -55.81 2.37
N LEU A 3 26.95 -56.60 1.47
CA LEU A 3 27.75 -56.09 0.35
C LEU A 3 26.93 -55.39 -0.75
N GLN A 4 25.61 -55.61 -0.81
CA GLN A 4 24.74 -54.92 -1.75
C GLN A 4 24.39 -53.52 -1.23
N LEU A 5 24.12 -53.39 0.08
CA LEU A 5 23.91 -52.07 0.72
C LEU A 5 25.17 -51.19 0.71
N TRP A 6 26.36 -51.80 0.85
CA TRP A 6 27.65 -51.08 0.79
C TRP A 6 28.07 -50.61 -0.61
N ARG A 7 27.36 -51.07 -1.64
CA ARG A 7 27.67 -50.81 -3.05
C ARG A 7 26.48 -50.15 -3.76
N ASP A 8 25.45 -49.80 -2.98
CA ASP A 8 24.27 -49.06 -3.38
C ASP A 8 24.50 -47.57 -3.15
N ASP A 9 25.51 -47.02 -3.85
CA ASP A 9 25.80 -45.59 -3.86
C ASP A 9 24.75 -44.80 -4.67
N GLY A 10 23.85 -45.48 -5.39
CA GLY A 10 22.82 -44.85 -6.21
C GLY A 10 21.62 -44.34 -5.42
N GLY A 11 21.26 -44.99 -4.31
CA GLY A 11 20.05 -44.65 -3.52
C GLY A 11 20.26 -43.54 -2.48
N ALA A 12 21.40 -43.53 -1.78
CA ALA A 12 21.68 -42.57 -0.71
C ALA A 12 22.10 -41.18 -1.23
N VAL A 13 22.81 -41.15 -2.37
CA VAL A 13 23.31 -39.94 -3.05
C VAL A 13 22.15 -39.13 -3.62
N ILE A 14 21.19 -39.78 -4.31
CA ILE A 14 20.02 -39.12 -4.91
C ILE A 14 19.09 -38.47 -3.87
N SER A 15 19.00 -39.02 -2.65
CA SER A 15 18.11 -38.47 -1.61
C SER A 15 18.75 -37.33 -0.80
N ALA A 16 20.04 -37.40 -0.47
CA ALA A 16 20.69 -36.38 0.34
C ALA A 16 20.89 -35.07 -0.44
N GLU A 17 21.25 -35.17 -1.71
CA GLU A 17 21.49 -34.03 -2.60
C GLU A 17 20.20 -33.28 -2.91
N LEU A 18 19.11 -34.01 -3.15
CA LEU A 18 17.80 -33.42 -3.40
C LEU A 18 17.30 -32.66 -2.17
N VAL A 19 17.48 -33.20 -0.96
CA VAL A 19 17.13 -32.52 0.29
C VAL A 19 17.94 -31.24 0.45
N LEU A 20 19.25 -31.26 0.17
CA LEU A 20 20.10 -30.07 0.23
C LEU A 20 19.62 -28.97 -0.73
N VAL A 21 19.31 -29.31 -1.99
CA VAL A 21 18.75 -28.36 -2.96
C VAL A 21 17.40 -27.82 -2.51
N LEU A 22 16.51 -28.68 -2.00
CA LEU A 22 15.19 -28.28 -1.51
C LEU A 22 15.28 -27.31 -0.34
N THR A 23 16.20 -27.54 0.60
CA THR A 23 16.39 -26.63 1.75
C THR A 23 16.86 -25.25 1.31
N ILE A 24 17.79 -25.16 0.35
CA ILE A 24 18.27 -23.89 -0.21
C ILE A 24 17.12 -23.18 -0.93
N LEU A 25 16.31 -23.92 -1.71
CA LEU A 25 15.16 -23.38 -2.42
C LEU A 25 14.12 -22.81 -1.44
N VAL A 26 13.77 -23.54 -0.39
CA VAL A 26 12.81 -23.09 0.63
C VAL A 26 13.29 -21.81 1.32
N ILE A 27 14.57 -21.75 1.71
CA ILE A 27 15.15 -20.54 2.32
C ILE A 27 15.10 -19.36 1.34
N GLY A 28 15.43 -19.59 0.07
CA GLY A 28 15.35 -18.57 -0.98
C GLY A 28 13.93 -18.04 -1.20
N VAL A 29 12.93 -18.92 -1.18
CA VAL A 29 11.52 -18.53 -1.30
C VAL A 29 11.04 -17.76 -0.08
N ILE A 30 11.46 -18.12 1.14
CA ILE A 30 11.09 -17.38 2.35
C ILE A 30 11.60 -15.94 2.30
N VAL A 31 12.88 -15.76 1.96
CA VAL A 31 13.47 -14.42 1.82
C VAL A 31 12.79 -13.67 0.68
N GLY A 32 12.62 -14.29 -0.48
CA GLY A 32 11.97 -13.68 -1.63
C GLY A 32 10.53 -13.23 -1.34
N LEU A 33 9.75 -14.04 -0.63
CA LEU A 33 8.38 -13.68 -0.27
C LEU A 33 8.34 -12.57 0.79
N SER A 34 9.30 -12.53 1.71
CA SER A 34 9.43 -11.42 2.68
C SER A 34 9.68 -10.10 1.98
N GLU A 35 10.60 -10.06 1.02
CA GLU A 35 10.90 -8.84 0.24
C GLU A 35 9.71 -8.41 -0.61
N VAL A 36 9.00 -9.36 -1.24
CA VAL A 36 7.77 -9.05 -1.99
C VAL A 36 6.70 -8.46 -1.08
N ALA A 37 6.53 -9.00 0.13
CA ALA A 37 5.57 -8.47 1.09
C ALA A 37 5.91 -7.04 1.51
N VAL A 38 7.19 -6.76 1.79
CA VAL A 38 7.64 -5.40 2.13
C VAL A 38 7.43 -4.46 0.95
N ALA A 39 7.87 -4.83 -0.26
CA ALA A 39 7.73 -4.01 -1.46
C ALA A 39 6.27 -3.66 -1.76
N ILE A 40 5.35 -4.63 -1.69
CA ILE A 40 3.92 -4.39 -1.93
C ILE A 40 3.36 -3.42 -0.87
N ASN A 41 3.71 -3.59 0.41
CA ASN A 41 3.23 -2.68 1.45
C ASN A 41 3.75 -1.25 1.26
N THR A 42 4.99 -1.09 0.82
CA THR A 42 5.55 0.24 0.50
C THR A 42 4.79 0.89 -0.65
N GLU A 43 4.55 0.18 -1.75
CA GLU A 43 3.80 0.74 -2.89
C GLU A 43 2.34 1.06 -2.53
N LEU A 44 1.71 0.23 -1.68
CA LEU A 44 0.35 0.52 -1.19
C LEU A 44 0.33 1.78 -0.31
N ASN A 45 1.37 2.01 0.50
CA ASN A 45 1.49 3.25 1.27
C ASN A 45 1.64 4.47 0.36
N ASP A 46 2.45 4.36 -0.70
CA ASP A 46 2.62 5.43 -1.69
C ASP A 46 1.31 5.72 -2.45
N ILE A 47 0.56 4.69 -2.84
CA ILE A 47 -0.79 4.85 -3.41
C ILE A 47 -1.72 5.56 -2.43
N SER A 48 -1.66 5.19 -1.15
CA SER A 48 -2.47 5.79 -0.10
C SER A 48 -2.22 7.28 0.04
N ASN A 49 -0.94 7.68 0.05
CA ASN A 49 -0.55 9.09 0.11
C ASN A 49 -0.97 9.84 -1.17
N ALA A 50 -0.80 9.23 -2.35
CA ALA A 50 -1.21 9.82 -3.61
C ALA A 50 -2.72 10.10 -3.67
N ILE A 51 -3.55 9.20 -3.13
CA ILE A 51 -5.00 9.40 -3.05
C ILE A 51 -5.35 10.48 -2.01
N GLY A 52 -4.71 10.47 -0.83
CA GLY A 52 -4.92 11.49 0.21
C GLY A 52 -4.48 12.90 -0.21
N ALA A 53 -3.52 13.02 -1.14
CA ALA A 53 -3.08 14.30 -1.67
C ALA A 53 -4.03 14.93 -2.71
N LEU A 54 -5.11 14.24 -3.09
CA LEU A 54 -6.10 14.77 -4.03
C LEU A 54 -6.96 15.85 -3.36
N ASP A 55 -7.01 17.05 -3.95
CA ASP A 55 -7.94 18.10 -3.52
C ASP A 55 -9.36 17.75 -4.00
N GLN A 56 -10.23 17.39 -3.05
CA GLN A 56 -11.64 17.08 -3.31
C GLN A 56 -12.54 18.32 -3.28
N SER A 57 -11.97 19.52 -3.16
CA SER A 57 -12.70 20.79 -3.21
C SER A 57 -12.99 21.22 -4.65
N PHE A 58 -14.14 21.86 -4.86
CA PHE A 58 -14.46 22.48 -6.14
C PHE A 58 -15.12 23.85 -5.96
N PHE A 59 -14.93 24.73 -6.95
CA PHE A 59 -15.57 26.03 -6.98
C PHE A 59 -15.86 26.48 -8.42
N TYR A 60 -17.07 26.97 -8.66
CA TYR A 60 -17.37 27.77 -9.83
C TYR A 60 -18.31 28.93 -9.48
N GLY A 61 -18.06 30.07 -10.12
CA GLY A 61 -18.86 31.29 -9.94
C GLY A 61 -20.18 31.27 -10.70
N GLY A 62 -21.15 32.05 -10.21
CA GLY A 62 -22.37 32.36 -10.93
C GLY A 62 -22.23 33.63 -11.77
N PHE A 63 -23.07 33.79 -12.79
CA PHE A 63 -23.14 34.99 -13.64
C PHE A 63 -24.45 35.72 -13.43
N HIS A 64 -24.41 37.07 -13.35
CA HIS A 64 -25.61 37.89 -13.38
C HIS A 64 -25.54 38.99 -14.44
N ALA A 65 -26.68 39.32 -15.03
CA ALA A 65 -26.84 40.45 -15.94
C ALA A 65 -27.71 41.52 -15.28
N PHE A 66 -27.16 42.74 -15.16
CA PHE A 66 -27.83 43.88 -14.57
C PHE A 66 -27.74 45.09 -15.49
N ASP A 67 -28.88 45.75 -15.71
CA ASP A 67 -28.97 47.01 -16.46
C ASP A 67 -30.26 47.72 -16.03
N GLY A 68 -30.16 48.51 -14.95
CA GLY A 68 -31.26 49.19 -14.26
C GLY A 68 -32.21 48.30 -13.46
N LYS A 69 -32.30 47.01 -13.82
CA LYS A 69 -33.01 45.94 -13.11
C LYS A 69 -32.30 44.60 -13.35
N LEU A 70 -32.46 43.64 -12.44
CA LEU A 70 -31.89 42.30 -12.58
C LEU A 70 -32.55 41.59 -13.79
N LYS A 71 -31.76 41.20 -14.79
CA LYS A 71 -32.24 40.55 -16.01
C LYS A 71 -32.08 39.03 -15.96
N SER A 72 -30.95 38.56 -15.45
CA SER A 72 -30.70 37.13 -15.22
C SER A 72 -29.67 36.96 -14.11
N ALA A 73 -29.78 35.84 -13.40
CA ALA A 73 -28.80 35.41 -12.42
C ALA A 73 -28.70 33.88 -12.48
N THR A 74 -27.48 33.38 -12.45
CA THR A 74 -27.15 31.97 -12.30
C THR A 74 -26.35 31.83 -11.01
N GLY A 75 -26.71 30.85 -10.19
CA GLY A 75 -25.96 30.56 -8.96
C GLY A 75 -24.63 29.89 -9.28
N GLY A 76 -23.60 30.21 -8.51
CA GLY A 76 -22.37 29.41 -8.46
C GLY A 76 -22.56 28.21 -7.51
N SER A 77 -21.55 27.36 -7.43
CA SER A 77 -21.45 26.34 -6.38
C SER A 77 -20.02 26.21 -5.89
N ARG A 78 -19.90 25.92 -4.60
CA ARG A 78 -18.64 25.67 -3.91
C ARG A 78 -18.83 24.48 -3.00
N PHE A 79 -17.87 23.56 -3.04
CA PHE A 79 -17.64 22.60 -1.98
C PHE A 79 -16.20 22.78 -1.50
N THR A 80 -16.01 22.84 -0.20
CA THR A 80 -14.68 22.86 0.41
C THR A 80 -14.64 21.65 1.30
N ASP A 81 -13.74 20.74 0.96
CA ASP A 81 -13.54 19.55 1.74
C ASP A 81 -13.00 19.94 3.11
N ALA A 82 -13.59 19.37 4.16
CA ALA A 82 -13.27 19.74 5.54
C ALA A 82 -12.15 18.82 6.02
N HIS A 83 -10.99 19.42 6.29
CA HIS A 83 -9.81 18.72 6.76
C HIS A 83 -10.14 17.80 7.95
N ASP A 84 -10.09 16.49 7.73
CA ASP A 84 -10.36 15.49 8.77
C ASP A 84 -9.07 14.81 9.23
N ASP A 85 -9.19 13.80 10.10
CA ASP A 85 -8.04 13.10 10.66
C ASP A 85 -7.19 12.37 9.60
N CYS A 86 -7.69 12.20 8.37
CA CYS A 86 -6.99 11.60 7.24
C CYS A 86 -6.23 12.61 6.37
N ASP A 87 -6.44 13.92 6.56
CA ASP A 87 -5.83 14.97 5.72
C ASP A 87 -4.64 15.68 6.40
N LYS A 88 -4.48 15.50 7.72
CA LYS A 88 -3.40 16.11 8.49
C LYS A 88 -2.06 15.44 8.17
N ASN A 89 -1.30 16.04 7.25
CA ASN A 89 0.13 15.78 7.05
C ASN A 89 0.95 16.23 8.28
N THR A 90 0.78 15.54 9.40
CA THR A 90 1.72 15.59 10.53
C THR A 90 2.35 14.24 10.81
N SER A 91 1.85 13.18 10.17
CA SER A 91 2.42 11.84 10.22
C SER A 91 2.12 11.16 8.90
N CYS A 92 3.13 10.59 8.23
CA CYS A 92 2.97 9.75 7.04
C CYS A 92 2.27 8.43 7.39
N ASP A 93 1.02 8.49 7.85
CA ASP A 93 0.29 7.33 8.33
C ASP A 93 -1.18 7.39 7.90
N LEU A 94 -1.46 6.97 6.67
CA LEU A 94 -2.78 6.44 6.31
C LEU A 94 -2.95 5.04 6.93
N VAL A 95 -2.76 4.93 8.25
CA VAL A 95 -3.26 3.81 9.05
C VAL A 95 -4.21 4.43 10.04
N CYS A 96 -5.50 4.37 9.72
CA CYS A 96 -6.56 4.55 10.70
C CYS A 96 -6.56 3.33 11.64
N GLY A 97 -5.49 3.19 12.43
CA GLY A 97 -5.44 2.34 13.61
C GLY A 97 -6.27 3.00 14.71
N PRO A 98 -6.85 2.20 15.63
CA PRO A 98 -7.57 2.76 16.76
C PRO A 98 -6.66 3.72 17.54
N PRO A 99 -7.20 4.83 18.09
CA PRO A 99 -6.40 5.90 18.65
C PRO A 99 -5.54 5.36 19.80
N ILE A 100 -4.26 5.11 19.51
CA ILE A 100 -3.25 5.05 20.54
C ILE A 100 -2.87 6.50 20.84
N VAL A 101 -2.95 6.83 22.12
CA VAL A 101 -2.68 8.14 22.68
C VAL A 101 -1.23 8.55 22.42
N ASP A 102 -0.97 9.23 21.31
CA ASP A 102 0.32 9.89 21.11
C ASP A 102 0.19 11.39 21.44
N THR A 103 0.68 11.71 22.64
CA THR A 103 1.01 13.06 23.05
C THR A 103 2.11 13.63 22.14
N CYS A 104 1.76 14.52 21.23
CA CYS A 104 2.73 15.41 20.58
C CYS A 104 2.65 16.78 21.26
N GLY A 105 3.80 17.24 21.75
CA GLY A 105 4.01 18.63 22.18
C GLY A 105 4.14 19.58 21.01
#